data_AF-A0A2E5JYK8-F1
#
_entry.id   AF-A0A2E5JYK8-F1
#
_cell.length_a   1.000
_cell.length_b   1.000
_cell.length_c   1.000
_cell.angle_alpha   90.00
_cell.angle_beta   90.00
_cell.angle_gamma   90.00
#
_symmetry.space_group_name_H-M   'P 1'
#
loop_
_entity.id
_entity.type
_entity.pdbx_description
1 polymer ?
#
loop_
_entity_poly.entity_id
_entity_poly.type
_entity_poly.pdbx_seq_one_letter_code
_entity_poly.pdbx_strand_id
1 'polypeptide(L)'
;MSKRPHLIVFFRDQQRWDTTGTHGNPLNSTPNFDRMADHGTRIDTRTTCQPVCDHLKGKLLEEMAKSGESIPSILEKERPLTGQRKLSENEIYQ
;
A
#
# COMPACT_ATOMS: atom_id res chain seq x y z
N MET A 1 18.53 22.91 -13.66
CA MET A 1 18.53 21.83 -12.66
C MET A 1 17.20 21.10 -12.75
N SER A 2 17.19 19.77 -12.87
CA SER A 2 15.95 19.00 -12.78
C SER A 2 15.35 19.18 -11.39
N LYS A 3 14.04 19.46 -11.27
CA LYS A 3 13.38 19.43 -9.97
C LYS A 3 13.53 18.02 -9.38
N ARG A 4 13.81 17.94 -8.07
CA ARG A 4 13.81 16.68 -7.33
C ARG A 4 12.40 16.08 -7.39
N PRO A 5 12.23 14.79 -7.72
CA PRO A 5 10.91 14.16 -7.74
C PRO A 5 10.35 14.03 -6.32
N HIS A 6 9.03 14.03 -6.21
CA HIS A 6 8.35 13.69 -4.95
C HIS A 6 8.20 12.17 -4.85
N LEU A 7 8.54 11.60 -3.69
CA LEU A 7 8.35 10.19 -3.40
C LEU A 7 7.16 10.03 -2.45
N ILE A 8 6.18 9.22 -2.85
CA ILE A 8 5.03 8.86 -2.01
C ILE A 8 5.06 7.34 -1.83
N VAL A 9 5.05 6.89 -0.58
CA VAL A 9 5.08 5.46 -0.23
C VAL A 9 3.79 5.10 0.49
N PHE A 10 3.06 4.12 -0.04
CA PHE A 10 1.87 3.56 0.60
C PHE A 10 2.21 2.22 1.25
N PHE A 11 2.02 2.11 2.57
CA PHE A 11 2.11 0.86 3.31
C PHE A 11 0.72 0.40 3.76
N ARG A 12 0.38 -0.85 3.43
CA ARG A 12 -0.85 -1.51 3.85
C ARG A 12 -0.50 -2.52 4.93
N ASP A 13 -1.16 -2.45 6.07
CA ASP A 13 -0.99 -3.43 7.14
C ASP A 13 -1.86 -4.65 6.87
N GLN A 14 -1.30 -5.84 7.14
CA GLN A 14 -1.95 -7.15 7.05
C GLN A 14 -2.63 -7.50 5.71
N GLN A 15 -2.27 -6.83 4.61
CA GLN A 15 -2.83 -7.15 3.30
C GLN A 15 -2.09 -8.33 2.65
N ARG A 16 -2.80 -9.45 2.44
CA ARG A 16 -2.30 -10.61 1.71
C ARG A 16 -2.30 -10.35 0.20
N TRP A 17 -1.39 -10.99 -0.53
CA TRP A 17 -1.16 -10.74 -1.97
C TRP A 17 -2.39 -11.00 -2.86
N ASP A 18 -3.17 -12.06 -2.57
CA ASP A 18 -4.36 -12.49 -3.32
C ASP A 18 -5.64 -11.67 -3.02
N THR A 19 -5.52 -10.59 -2.25
CA THR A 19 -6.64 -9.69 -1.95
C THR A 19 -6.86 -8.61 -3.00
N THR A 20 -6.03 -8.57 -4.05
CA THR A 20 -6.03 -7.52 -5.07
C THR A 20 -6.48 -8.07 -6.43
N GLY A 21 -7.18 -7.27 -7.23
CA GLY A 21 -7.66 -7.67 -8.55
C GLY A 21 -6.52 -8.04 -9.49
N THR A 22 -5.39 -7.34 -9.37
CA THR A 22 -4.13 -7.63 -10.07
C THR A 22 -3.59 -9.05 -9.81
N HIS A 23 -3.93 -9.65 -8.68
CA HIS A 23 -3.57 -11.02 -8.33
C HIS A 23 -4.75 -12.00 -8.47
N GLY A 24 -5.81 -11.61 -9.20
CA GLY A 24 -6.95 -12.46 -9.54
C GLY A 24 -8.10 -12.42 -8.54
N ASN A 25 -8.14 -11.46 -7.61
CA ASN A 25 -9.29 -11.32 -6.72
C ASN A 25 -10.55 -10.89 -7.50
N PRO A 26 -11.65 -11.65 -7.45
CA PRO A 26 -12.84 -11.37 -8.28
C PRO A 26 -13.67 -10.18 -7.76
N LEU A 27 -13.46 -9.76 -6.50
CA LEU A 27 -14.35 -8.83 -5.80
C LEU A 27 -14.16 -7.36 -6.18
N ASN A 28 -13.34 -7.06 -7.19
CA ASN A 28 -13.00 -5.73 -7.68
C ASN A 28 -12.84 -4.69 -6.54
N SER A 29 -12.16 -5.09 -5.47
CA SER A 29 -12.10 -4.33 -4.22
C SER A 29 -10.97 -3.30 -4.20
N THR A 30 -10.06 -3.36 -5.18
CA THR A 30 -8.83 -2.57 -5.22
C THR A 30 -8.64 -1.79 -6.53
N PRO A 31 -9.68 -1.19 -7.15
CA PRO A 31 -9.60 -0.67 -8.52
C PRO A 31 -8.53 0.42 -8.70
N ASN A 32 -8.27 1.24 -7.68
CA ASN A 32 -7.22 2.27 -7.72
C ASN A 32 -5.81 1.66 -7.65
N PHE A 33 -5.63 0.63 -6.84
CA PHE A 33 -4.34 -0.07 -6.73
C PHE A 33 -4.07 -0.89 -7.99
N ASP A 34 -5.10 -1.55 -8.52
CA ASP A 34 -4.98 -2.36 -9.73
C ASP A 34 -4.57 -1.48 -10.92
N ARG A 35 -5.24 -0.34 -11.11
CA ARG A 35 -4.84 0.67 -12.10
C ARG A 35 -3.40 1.17 -11.91
N MET A 36 -2.95 1.36 -10.66
CA MET A 36 -1.57 1.78 -10.38
C MET A 36 -0.56 0.70 -10.79
N ALA A 37 -0.88 -0.57 -10.58
CA ALA A 37 -0.02 -1.67 -10.97
C ALA A 37 0.06 -1.81 -12.50
N ASP A 38 -1.07 -1.62 -13.21
CA ASP A 38 -1.14 -1.70 -14.67
C ASP A 38 -0.32 -0.59 -15.37
N HIS A 39 -0.26 0.60 -14.77
CA HIS A 39 0.56 1.72 -15.28
C HIS A 39 1.99 1.74 -14.72
N GLY A 40 2.32 0.84 -13.80
CA GLY A 40 3.55 0.86 -13.03
C GLY A 40 4.41 -0.37 -13.24
N THR A 41 5.23 -0.68 -12.24
CA THR A 41 5.99 -1.93 -12.16
C THR A 41 5.46 -2.75 -11.00
N ARG A 42 5.06 -3.99 -11.27
CA ARG A 42 4.57 -4.94 -10.29
C ARG A 42 5.63 -6.00 -10.00
N ILE A 43 5.75 -6.41 -8.73
CA ILE A 43 6.70 -7.44 -8.28
C ILE A 43 5.89 -8.59 -7.69
N ASP A 44 5.74 -9.68 -8.45
CA ASP A 44 4.80 -10.76 -8.14
C ASP A 44 5.30 -11.75 -7.07
N THR A 45 6.62 -11.83 -6.85
CA THR A 45 7.25 -12.85 -6.01
C THR A 45 7.87 -12.29 -4.72
N ARG A 46 7.42 -11.12 -4.26
CA ARG A 46 7.99 -10.48 -3.06
C ARG A 46 7.30 -10.97 -1.80
N THR A 47 8.07 -11.56 -0.88
CA THR A 47 7.64 -11.88 0.48
C THR A 47 8.36 -10.98 1.49
N THR A 48 7.74 -10.75 2.64
CA THR A 48 8.41 -10.11 3.78
C THR A 48 9.01 -11.18 4.68
N CYS A 49 10.26 -10.99 5.12
CA CYS A 49 10.91 -11.90 6.07
C CYS A 49 10.30 -11.80 7.48
N GLN A 50 9.58 -10.71 7.77
CA GLN A 50 8.88 -10.46 9.03
C GLN A 50 7.56 -9.72 8.74
N PRO A 51 6.39 -10.37 8.88
CA PRO A 51 5.10 -9.75 8.60
C PRO A 51 4.63 -8.85 9.74
N VAL A 52 5.50 -7.94 10.20
CA VAL A 52 5.25 -6.99 11.28
C VAL A 52 5.37 -5.58 10.72
N CYS A 53 4.27 -4.82 10.77
CA CYS A 53 4.17 -3.48 10.19
C CYS A 53 5.18 -2.50 10.79
N ASP A 54 5.41 -2.57 12.11
CA ASP A 54 6.37 -1.72 12.81
C ASP A 54 7.81 -1.93 12.33
N HIS A 55 8.20 -3.17 12.03
CA HIS A 55 9.52 -3.47 11.51
C HIS A 55 9.75 -2.82 10.14
N LEU A 56 8.76 -2.96 9.26
CA LEU A 56 8.82 -2.44 7.90
C LEU A 56 8.81 -0.91 7.87
N LYS A 57 7.99 -0.28 8.73
CA LYS A 57 8.01 1.16 8.96
C LYS A 57 9.38 1.63 9.45
N GLY A 58 9.95 0.96 10.45
CA GLY A 58 11.27 1.29 10.98
C GLY A 58 12.36 1.23 9.91
N LYS A 59 12.35 0.19 9.07
CA LYS A 59 13.29 0.05 7.95
C LYS A 59 13.15 1.13 6.90
N LEU A 60 11.93 1.52 6.53
CA LEU A 60 11.73 2.64 5.60
C LEU A 60 12.35 3.93 6.14
N LEU A 61 12.06 4.27 7.41
CA LEU A 61 12.56 5.49 8.03
C LEU A 61 14.10 5.49 8.14
N GLU A 62 14.70 4.34 8.44
CA GLU A 62 16.14 4.15 8.47
C GLU A 62 16.78 4.44 7.10
N GLU A 63 16.24 3.89 6.02
CA GLU A 63 16.77 4.10 4.66
C GLU A 63 16.53 5.52 4.13
N MET A 64 15.42 6.15 4.50
CA MET A 64 15.17 7.57 4.20
C MET A 64 16.23 8.46 4.87
N ALA A 65 16.54 8.21 6.14
CA ALA A 65 17.57 8.96 6.87
C ALA A 65 18.96 8.75 6.26
N LYS A 66 19.33 7.52 5.87
CA LYS A 66 20.59 7.22 5.15
C LYS A 66 20.68 7.94 3.81
N SER A 67 19.55 8.18 3.16
CA SER A 67 19.46 8.91 1.90
C SER A 67 19.49 10.43 2.07
N GLY A 68 19.65 10.93 3.31
CA GLY A 68 19.69 12.36 3.62
C GLY A 68 18.33 13.04 3.59
N GLU A 69 17.23 12.28 3.67
CA GLU A 69 15.89 12.85 3.86
C GLU A 69 15.71 13.32 5.30
N SER A 70 15.01 14.44 5.48
CA SER A 70 14.64 14.94 6.80
C SER A 70 13.69 13.98 7.51
N ILE A 71 13.72 13.98 8.84
CA ILE A 71 12.78 13.22 9.67
C ILE A 71 11.35 13.58 9.26
N PRO A 72 10.51 12.61 8.85
CA PRO A 72 9.16 12.90 8.44
C PRO A 72 8.32 13.31 9.66
N SER A 73 7.50 14.35 9.49
CA SER A 73 6.42 14.63 10.44
C SER A 73 5.37 13.52 10.31
N ILE A 74 5.10 12.83 11.41
CA ILE A 74 4.03 11.83 11.47
C ILE A 74 2.72 12.61 11.62
N LEU A 75 1.94 12.63 10.54
CA LEU A 75 0.60 13.21 10.54
C LEU A 75 -0.41 12.09 10.78
N GLU A 76 -1.03 12.09 11.96
CA GLU A 76 -2.20 11.25 12.18
C GLU A 76 -3.40 11.86 11.46
N LYS A 77 -4.01 11.09 10.56
CA LYS A 77 -5.23 11.51 9.86
C LYS A 77 -6.44 11.00 10.62
N GLU A 78 -7.41 11.88 10.87
CA GLU A 78 -8.69 11.47 11.43
C GLU A 78 -9.31 10.36 10.58
N ARG A 79 -9.72 9.28 11.23
CA ARG A 79 -10.39 8.19 10.54
C ARG A 79 -11.76 8.69 10.08
N PRO A 80 -12.06 8.65 8.77
CA PRO A 80 -13.38 9.04 8.30
C PRO A 80 -14.44 8.16 8.96
N LEU A 81 -15.55 8.78 9.39
CA LEU A 81 -16.69 8.07 9.98
C LEU A 81 -17.41 7.18 8.96
N THR A 82 -17.22 7.46 7.66
CA THR A 82 -17.57 6.53 6.59
C THR A 82 -16.67 5.30 6.74
N GLY A 83 -17.27 4.25 7.30
CA GLY A 83 -16.61 2.95 7.45
C GLY A 83 -16.11 2.39 6.12
N GLN A 84 -15.28 1.36 6.22
CA GLN A 84 -14.81 0.62 5.06
C GLN A 84 -16.01 0.15 4.21
N ARG A 85 -15.92 0.30 2.89
CA ARG A 85 -16.92 -0.24 1.95
C ARG A 85 -17.12 -1.72 2.29
N LYS A 86 -18.36 -2.08 2.58
CA LYS A 86 -18.78 -3.48 2.74
C LYS A 86 -19.25 -3.97 1.38
N LEU A 87 -18.83 -5.18 1.03
CA LEU A 87 -19.37 -5.90 -0.12
C LEU A 87 -20.68 -6.55 0.32
N SER A 88 -21.68 -6.50 -0.55
CA SER A 88 -22.90 -7.29 -0.43
C SER A 88 -22.63 -8.75 -0.77
N GLU A 89 -23.49 -9.67 -0.31
CA GLU A 89 -23.40 -11.10 -0.67
C GLU A 89 -23.41 -11.31 -2.18
N ASN A 90 -24.23 -10.54 -2.90
CA ASN A 90 -24.28 -10.60 -4.37
C ASN A 90 -22.95 -10.22 -5.02
N GLU A 91 -22.14 -9.35 -4.41
CA GLU A 91 -20.81 -8.99 -4.93
C GLU A 91 -19.75 -10.05 -4.57
N ILE A 92 -20.00 -10.89 -3.57
CA ILE A 92 -19.07 -11.94 -3.11
C ILE A 92 -19.18 -13.22 -3.95
N TYR A 93 -20.38 -13.56 -4.43
CA TYR A 93 -20.67 -14.82 -5.12
C TYR A 93 -20.84 -14.69 -6.65
N GLN A 94 -20.39 -13.58 -7.25
CA GLN A 94 -20.27 -13.43 -8.72
C GLN A 94 -18.95 -14.01 -9.21
#